data_AF-A0A4Q3YAP6-F1
#
_entry.id   AF-A0A4Q3YAP6-F1
#
_cell.length_a   1.000
_cell.length_b   1.000
_cell.length_c   1.000
_cell.angle_alpha   90.00
_cell.angle_beta   90.00
_cell.angle_gamma   90.00
#
_symmetry.space_group_name_H-M   'P 1'
#
loop_
_entity.id
_entity.type
_entity.pdbx_description
1 polymer ?
#
loop_
_entity_poly.entity_id
_entity_poly.type
_entity_poly.pdbx_seq_one_letter_code
_entity_poly.pdbx_strand_id
1 'polypeptide(L)'
;MFGMGWSELLIIGVVALIVVGPQELPGLFRKMGQFTGKARAMAREFSRAMDAAADQAGVKEIKKTVEAAANPNALAYDKFREQAGLKSPDPDKADKPAVKPGGETEKLSKERQEAKDRMLEAAAKKANDRKAREAEAAAAAESAPEPAPAETDTPKTEASK
;
A
#
# COMPACT_ATOMS: atom_id res chain seq x y z
N MET A 1 -4.73 -6.80 -12.66
CA MET A 1 -4.86 -8.26 -12.86
C MET A 1 -3.64 -9.03 -12.33
N PHE A 2 -3.22 -8.76 -11.09
CA PHE A 2 -2.34 -9.66 -10.34
C PHE A 2 -2.84 -9.65 -8.91
N GLY A 3 -3.44 -10.76 -8.49
CA GLY A 3 -3.94 -10.96 -7.14
C GLY A 3 -2.77 -11.05 -6.18
N MET A 4 -2.31 -9.92 -5.64
CA MET A 4 -1.44 -9.94 -4.47
C MET A 4 -2.32 -10.03 -3.22
N GLY A 5 -3.04 -11.14 -3.11
CA GLY A 5 -3.94 -11.44 -2.01
C GLY A 5 -3.46 -12.63 -1.18
N TRP A 6 -4.16 -12.90 -0.08
CA TRP A 6 -3.93 -14.10 0.74
C TRP A 6 -4.08 -15.41 -0.06
N SER A 7 -4.91 -15.39 -1.11
CA SER A 7 -5.12 -16.51 -2.04
C SER A 7 -3.85 -16.92 -2.79
N GLU A 8 -3.13 -15.98 -3.40
CA GLU A 8 -1.92 -16.28 -4.15
C GLU A 8 -0.77 -16.71 -3.24
N LEU A 9 -0.64 -16.13 -2.04
CA LEU A 9 0.34 -16.60 -1.05
C LEU A 9 0.09 -18.07 -0.66
N LEU A 10 -1.17 -18.48 -0.52
CA LEU A 10 -1.52 -19.89 -0.29
C LEU A 10 -1.13 -20.78 -1.48
N ILE A 11 -1.40 -20.36 -2.71
CA ILE A 11 -1.02 -21.12 -3.91
C ILE A 11 0.50 -21.28 -3.99
N ILE A 12 1.26 -20.21 -3.79
CA ILE A 12 2.73 -20.26 -3.76
C ILE A 12 3.21 -21.16 -2.63
N GLY A 13 2.57 -21.11 -1.46
CA GLY A 13 2.87 -22.01 -0.33
C GLY A 13 2.67 -23.48 -0.69
N VAL A 14 1.57 -23.84 -1.37
CA VAL A 14 1.31 -25.21 -1.84
C VAL A 14 2.35 -25.65 -2.87
N VAL A 15 2.66 -24.81 -3.86
CA VAL A 15 3.69 -25.11 -4.86
C VAL A 15 5.05 -25.30 -4.20
N ALA A 16 5.42 -24.45 -3.24
CA ALA A 16 6.65 -24.58 -2.48
C ALA A 16 6.71 -25.89 -1.68
N LEU A 17 5.58 -26.33 -1.08
CA LEU A 17 5.49 -27.61 -0.37
C LEU A 17 5.72 -28.80 -1.30
N ILE A 18 5.26 -28.74 -2.55
CA ILE A 18 5.44 -29.82 -3.54
C ILE A 18 6.90 -29.86 -4.02
N VAL A 19 7.47 -28.71 -4.35
CA VAL A 19 8.81 -28.62 -4.97
C VAL A 19 9.93 -28.88 -3.96
N VAL A 20 9.84 -28.26 -2.78
CA VAL A 20 10.87 -28.33 -1.73
C VAL A 20 10.56 -29.44 -0.73
N GLY A 21 9.29 -29.78 -0.54
CA GLY A 21 8.85 -30.78 0.43
C GLY A 21 8.40 -30.16 1.77
N PRO A 22 7.38 -30.75 2.41
CA PRO A 22 6.80 -30.22 3.66
C PRO A 22 7.75 -30.30 4.87
N GLN A 23 8.72 -31.20 4.85
CA GLN A 23 9.70 -31.38 5.91
C GLN A 23 10.88 -30.40 5.80
N GLU A 24 11.23 -29.96 4.58
CA GLU A 24 12.42 -29.15 4.33
C GLU A 24 12.17 -27.65 4.46
N LEU A 25 10.99 -27.18 4.05
CA LEU A 25 10.57 -25.78 4.21
C LEU A 25 10.73 -25.24 5.64
N PRO A 26 10.23 -25.90 6.71
CA PRO A 26 10.41 -25.39 8.07
C PRO A 26 11.89 -25.32 8.48
N GLY A 27 12.73 -26.23 7.98
CA GLY A 27 14.18 -26.18 8.16
C GLY A 27 14.82 -24.98 7.48
N LEU A 28 14.42 -24.67 6.24
CA LEU A 28 14.87 -23.51 5.47
C LEU A 28 14.49 -22.19 6.15
N PHE A 29 13.23 -22.03 6.55
CA PHE A 29 12.76 -20.84 7.26
C PHE A 29 13.52 -20.63 8.58
N ARG A 30 13.84 -21.72 9.28
CA ARG A 30 14.60 -21.65 10.54
C ARG A 30 16.05 -21.24 10.31
N LYS A 31 16.71 -21.76 9.27
CA LYS A 31 18.07 -21.33 8.89
C LYS A 31 18.10 -19.86 8.43
N MET A 32 17.17 -19.48 7.56
CA MET A 32 17.05 -18.10 7.07
C MET A 32 16.72 -17.14 8.21
N GLY A 33 15.78 -17.52 9.08
CA GLY A 33 15.42 -16.74 10.27
C GLY A 33 16.58 -16.57 11.26
N GLN A 34 17.40 -17.60 11.48
CA GLN A 34 18.62 -17.48 12.29
C GLN A 34 19.64 -16.52 11.68
N PHE A 35 19.83 -16.58 10.36
CA PHE A 35 20.75 -15.67 9.66
C PHE A 35 20.26 -14.23 9.73
N THR A 36 18.99 -13.98 9.38
CA THR A 36 18.36 -12.66 9.51
C THR A 36 18.35 -12.16 10.94
N GLY A 37 18.14 -13.03 11.92
CA GLY A 37 18.19 -12.70 13.34
C GLY A 37 19.58 -12.23 13.79
N LYS A 38 20.63 -12.94 13.39
CA LYS A 38 22.02 -12.54 13.64
C LYS A 38 22.38 -11.23 12.94
N ALA A 39 21.99 -11.07 11.68
CA ALA A 39 22.16 -9.82 10.95
C ALA A 39 21.45 -8.64 11.64
N ARG A 40 20.22 -8.84 12.12
CA ARG A 40 19.47 -7.83 12.87
C ARG A 40 20.12 -7.51 14.22
N ALA A 41 20.69 -8.50 14.91
CA ALA A 41 21.44 -8.27 16.15
C ALA A 41 22.69 -7.43 15.89
N MET A 42 23.49 -7.80 14.90
CA MET A 42 24.67 -7.03 14.48
C MET A 42 24.31 -5.60 14.04
N ALA A 43 23.21 -5.43 13.29
CA ALA A 43 22.73 -4.11 12.89
C ALA A 43 22.32 -3.26 14.10
N ARG A 44 21.74 -3.86 15.15
CA ARG A 44 21.39 -3.15 16.40
C ARG A 44 22.63 -2.71 17.16
N GLU A 45 23.67 -3.53 17.22
CA GLU A 45 24.94 -3.19 17.85
C GLU A 45 25.66 -2.09 17.08
N PHE A 46 25.69 -2.17 15.74
CA PHE A 46 26.21 -1.12 14.88
C PHE A 46 25.44 0.19 15.04
N SER A 47 24.10 0.13 15.09
CA SER A 47 23.27 1.32 15.30
C SER A 47 23.60 1.97 16.64
N ARG A 48 23.71 1.19 17.72
CA ARG A 48 24.09 1.71 19.04
C ARG A 48 25.49 2.31 19.07
N ALA A 49 26.46 1.65 18.42
CA ALA A 49 27.83 2.14 18.33
C ALA A 49 27.93 3.41 17.47
N MET A 50 27.19 3.46 16.36
CA MET A 50 27.06 4.63 15.51
C MET A 50 26.36 5.78 16.22
N ASP A 51 25.27 5.54 16.96
CA ASP A 51 24.59 6.58 17.74
C ASP A 51 25.53 7.15 18.82
N ALA A 52 26.27 6.28 19.54
CA ALA A 52 27.25 6.71 20.53
C ALA A 52 28.44 7.50 19.93
N ALA A 53 28.88 7.14 18.73
CA ALA A 53 29.91 7.88 17.99
C ALA A 53 29.35 9.17 17.36
N ALA A 54 28.10 9.14 16.91
CA ALA A 54 27.37 10.23 16.29
C ALA A 54 27.18 11.43 17.22
N ASP A 55 26.89 11.14 18.49
CA ASP A 55 26.73 12.14 19.55
C ASP A 55 28.03 12.91 19.80
N GLN A 56 29.19 12.34 19.47
CA GLN A 56 30.51 13.01 19.59
C GLN A 56 31.05 13.56 18.27
N ALA A 57 30.58 13.05 17.12
CA ALA A 57 31.14 13.34 15.80
C ALA A 57 30.09 13.81 14.77
N GLY A 58 29.15 14.69 15.11
CA GLY A 58 28.38 15.47 14.12
C GLY A 58 27.61 14.66 13.04
N VAL A 59 27.15 13.44 13.36
CA VAL A 59 26.51 12.53 12.40
C VAL A 59 25.01 12.81 12.22
N LYS A 60 24.44 13.79 12.96
CA LYS A 60 23.05 14.26 12.77
C LYS A 60 22.79 14.66 11.31
N GLU A 61 23.78 15.24 10.67
CA GLU A 61 23.75 15.74 9.30
C GLU A 61 23.70 14.58 8.30
N ILE A 62 24.44 13.49 8.58
CA ILE A 62 24.43 12.27 7.76
C ILE A 62 23.08 11.53 7.93
N LYS A 63 22.55 11.47 9.15
CA LYS A 63 21.22 10.90 9.40
C LYS A 63 20.15 11.67 8.62
N LYS A 64 20.21 12.99 8.64
CA LYS A 64 19.27 13.88 7.93
C LYS A 64 19.36 13.75 6.41
N THR A 65 20.54 13.54 5.84
CA THR A 65 20.70 13.33 4.39
C THR A 65 20.24 11.94 3.94
N VAL A 66 20.53 10.90 4.73
CA VAL A 66 20.03 9.54 4.47
C VAL A 66 18.51 9.49 4.57
N GLU A 67 17.94 10.16 5.57
CA GLU A 67 16.49 10.25 5.74
C GLU A 67 15.83 11.07 4.60
N ALA A 68 16.50 12.11 4.11
CA ALA A 68 16.05 12.90 2.95
C ALA A 68 16.06 12.09 1.65
N ALA A 69 17.07 11.24 1.48
CA ALA A 69 17.17 10.34 0.34
C ALA A 69 16.15 9.20 0.41
N ALA A 70 15.91 8.65 1.61
CA ALA A 70 14.99 7.54 1.80
C ALA A 70 13.52 7.98 1.69
N ASN A 71 13.15 9.15 2.23
CA ASN A 71 11.78 9.65 2.22
C ASN A 71 11.73 11.20 2.16
N PRO A 72 11.85 11.80 0.96
CA PRO A 72 11.84 13.25 0.82
C PRO A 72 10.51 13.88 1.26
N ASN A 73 9.39 13.17 1.04
CA ASN A 73 8.06 13.62 1.45
C ASN A 73 7.91 13.63 2.98
N ALA A 74 8.42 12.60 3.68
CA ALA A 74 8.30 12.52 5.14
C ALA A 74 9.03 13.68 5.83
N LEU A 75 10.23 14.04 5.35
CA LEU A 75 10.97 15.19 5.85
C LEU A 75 10.31 16.53 5.52
N ALA A 76 9.63 16.66 4.38
CA ALA A 76 8.88 17.87 4.04
C ALA A 76 7.68 18.07 5.00
N TYR A 77 6.96 16.99 5.31
CA TYR A 77 5.88 17.04 6.30
C TYR A 77 6.40 17.32 7.71
N ASP A 78 7.53 16.74 8.10
CA ASP A 78 8.11 16.95 9.43
C ASP A 78 8.59 18.40 9.62
N LYS A 79 9.28 18.96 8.62
CA LYS A 79 9.66 20.38 8.60
C LYS A 79 8.44 21.32 8.60
N PHE A 80 7.40 20.99 7.84
CA PHE A 80 6.17 21.79 7.82
C PHE A 80 5.48 21.79 9.20
N ARG A 81 5.47 20.66 9.90
CA ARG A 81 4.93 20.55 11.26
C ARG A 81 5.77 21.29 12.29
N GLU A 82 7.09 21.18 12.20
CA GLU A 82 8.03 21.91 13.04
C GLU A 82 7.84 23.43 12.88
N GLN A 83 7.74 23.89 11.64
CA GLN A 83 7.48 25.31 11.32
C GLN A 83 6.07 25.77 11.72
N ALA A 84 5.09 24.86 11.71
CA ALA A 84 3.74 25.11 12.22
C ALA A 84 3.61 24.97 13.75
N GLY A 85 4.71 24.71 14.48
CA GLY A 85 4.71 24.59 15.94
C GLY A 85 3.99 23.35 16.48
N LEU A 86 3.70 22.37 15.63
CA LEU A 86 3.08 21.10 16.01
C LEU A 86 4.17 20.15 16.51
N LYS A 87 4.37 20.06 17.83
CA LYS A 87 5.28 19.07 18.44
C LYS A 87 4.92 17.65 18.01
N SER A 88 5.94 16.88 17.62
CA SER A 88 5.82 15.50 17.16
C SER A 88 5.06 14.64 18.18
N PRO A 89 4.21 13.69 17.73
CA PRO A 89 3.68 12.67 18.61
C PRO A 89 4.86 11.84 19.12
N ASP A 90 5.03 11.80 20.44
CA ASP A 90 5.94 10.88 21.13
C ASP A 90 5.68 9.45 20.62
N PRO A 91 6.62 8.81 19.89
CA PRO A 91 6.42 7.44 19.41
C PRO A 91 6.32 6.43 20.58
N ASP A 92 6.90 6.77 21.74
CA ASP A 92 6.81 5.96 22.97
C ASP A 92 5.48 6.10 23.71
N LYS A 93 4.59 7.01 23.27
CA LYS A 93 3.23 7.17 23.81
C LYS A 93 2.14 6.72 22.83
N ALA A 94 2.53 6.06 21.73
CA ALA A 94 1.58 5.50 20.77
C ALA A 94 0.78 4.30 21.33
N ASP A 95 1.23 3.68 22.43
CA ASP A 95 0.64 2.45 22.98
C ASP A 95 -0.24 2.64 24.24
N LYS A 96 -0.64 3.87 24.58
CA LYS A 96 -1.65 4.07 25.64
C LYS A 96 -2.85 4.84 25.10
N PRO A 97 -3.99 4.18 24.81
CA PRO A 97 -5.24 4.88 24.67
C PRO A 97 -5.67 5.32 26.08
N ALA A 98 -5.14 6.45 26.55
CA ALA A 98 -5.69 7.14 27.71
C ALA A 98 -6.95 7.91 27.27
N VAL A 99 -7.92 7.19 26.71
CA VAL A 99 -9.27 7.72 26.53
C VAL A 99 -9.93 7.63 27.90
N LYS A 100 -9.92 8.75 28.63
CA LYS A 100 -10.82 8.90 29.77
C LYS A 100 -12.24 8.95 29.20
N PRO A 101 -13.16 8.05 29.62
CA PRO A 101 -14.52 8.04 29.11
C PRO A 101 -15.20 9.38 29.44
N GLY A 102 -15.77 10.04 28.43
CA GLY A 102 -16.56 11.27 28.57
C GLY A 102 -15.87 12.60 28.23
N GLY A 103 -14.60 12.59 27.79
CA GLY A 103 -13.88 13.81 27.38
C GLY A 103 -14.25 14.31 25.97
N GLU A 104 -14.01 15.60 25.67
CA GLU A 104 -14.25 16.20 24.35
C GLU A 104 -13.54 15.46 23.20
N THR A 105 -12.38 14.83 23.49
CA THR A 105 -11.64 14.00 22.53
C THR A 105 -12.46 12.79 22.04
N GLU A 106 -13.30 12.20 22.89
CA GLU A 106 -14.16 11.06 22.52
C GLU A 106 -15.36 11.51 21.66
N LYS A 107 -15.90 12.71 21.94
CA LYS A 107 -16.95 13.33 21.13
C LYS A 107 -16.43 13.66 19.73
N LEU A 108 -15.24 14.26 19.65
CA LEU A 108 -14.56 14.58 18.40
C LEU A 108 -14.16 13.31 17.62
N SER A 109 -13.79 12.22 18.29
CA SER A 109 -13.51 10.95 17.60
C SER A 109 -14.78 10.30 17.04
N LYS A 110 -15.90 10.36 17.78
CA LYS A 110 -17.21 9.88 17.31
C LYS A 110 -17.70 10.71 16.13
N GLU A 111 -17.61 12.04 16.21
CA GLU A 111 -17.98 12.94 15.11
C GLU A 111 -17.13 12.69 13.85
N ARG A 112 -15.81 12.48 14.01
CA ARG A 112 -14.94 12.11 12.88
C ARG A 112 -15.24 10.74 12.31
N GLN A 113 -15.65 9.77 13.13
CA GLN A 113 -16.06 8.45 12.66
C GLN A 113 -17.38 8.52 11.88
N GLU A 114 -18.39 9.20 12.43
CA GLU A 114 -19.66 9.42 11.74
C GLU A 114 -19.49 10.19 10.42
N ALA A 115 -18.61 11.19 10.37
CA ALA A 115 -18.29 11.90 9.14
C ALA A 115 -17.64 10.98 8.09
N LYS A 116 -16.74 10.08 8.51
CA LYS A 116 -16.13 9.10 7.61
C LYS A 116 -17.15 8.11 7.08
N ASP A 117 -18.02 7.58 7.93
CA ASP A 117 -19.03 6.60 7.53
C ASP A 117 -20.02 7.20 6.53
N ARG A 118 -20.46 8.45 6.76
CA ARG A 118 -21.30 9.18 5.79
C ARG A 118 -20.60 9.43 4.46
N MET A 119 -19.30 9.75 4.48
CA MET A 119 -18.52 9.93 3.25
C MET A 119 -18.35 8.62 2.48
N LEU A 120 -18.12 7.50 3.18
CA LEU A 120 -18.00 6.18 2.58
C LEU A 120 -19.33 5.72 1.96
N GLU A 121 -20.44 5.94 2.65
CA GLU A 121 -21.78 5.60 2.14
C GLU A 121 -22.15 6.46 0.92
N ALA A 122 -21.89 7.76 0.97
CA ALA A 122 -22.11 8.65 -0.17
C ALA A 122 -21.23 8.28 -1.37
N ALA A 123 -19.97 7.91 -1.12
CA ALA A 123 -19.05 7.44 -2.16
C ALA A 123 -19.51 6.10 -2.76
N ALA A 124 -19.98 5.17 -1.94
CA ALA A 124 -20.51 3.88 -2.38
C ALA A 124 -21.77 4.06 -3.25
N LYS A 125 -22.70 4.93 -2.83
CA LYS A 125 -23.90 5.26 -3.61
C LYS A 125 -23.55 5.87 -4.95
N LYS A 126 -22.64 6.86 -4.96
CA LYS A 126 -22.17 7.51 -6.20
C LYS A 126 -21.43 6.55 -7.12
N ALA A 127 -20.69 5.58 -6.57
CA ALA A 127 -20.01 4.55 -7.35
C ALA A 127 -21.02 3.57 -7.99
N ASN A 128 -22.08 3.20 -7.28
CA ASN A 128 -23.15 2.36 -7.83
C ASN A 128 -23.98 3.10 -8.88
N ASP A 129 -24.34 4.36 -8.65
CA ASP A 129 -25.05 5.18 -9.64
C ASP A 129 -24.25 5.33 -10.94
N ARG A 130 -22.92 5.47 -10.83
CA ARG A 130 -22.03 5.51 -12.00
C ARG A 130 -22.04 4.17 -12.74
N LYS A 131 -21.92 3.05 -12.02
CA LYS A 131 -21.97 1.70 -12.63
C LYS A 131 -23.30 1.42 -13.30
N ALA A 132 -24.41 1.86 -12.71
CA ALA A 132 -25.74 1.71 -13.30
C ALA A 132 -25.87 2.50 -14.61
N ARG A 133 -25.41 3.76 -14.64
CA ARG A 133 -25.39 4.58 -15.87
C ARG A 133 -24.45 4.02 -16.93
N GLU A 134 -23.30 3.48 -16.53
CA GLU A 134 -22.36 2.81 -17.45
C GLU A 134 -22.98 1.54 -18.03
N ALA A 135 -23.72 0.76 -17.23
CA ALA A 135 -24.43 -0.43 -17.70
C ALA A 135 -25.63 -0.10 -18.61
N GLU A 136 -26.39 0.95 -18.30
CA GLU A 136 -27.48 1.45 -19.16
C GLU A 136 -26.95 2.02 -20.48
N ALA A 137 -25.82 2.75 -20.45
CA ALA A 137 -25.15 3.24 -21.65
C ALA A 137 -24.57 2.09 -22.50
N ALA A 138 -24.04 1.05 -21.86
CA ALA A 138 -23.56 -0.16 -22.56
C ALA A 138 -24.74 -0.92 -23.21
N ALA A 139 -25.85 -1.10 -22.51
CA ALA A 139 -27.06 -1.74 -23.05
C ALA A 139 -27.70 -0.92 -24.19
N ALA A 140 -27.67 0.41 -24.10
CA ALA A 140 -28.14 1.30 -25.16
C ALA A 140 -27.22 1.29 -26.39
N ALA A 141 -25.90 1.13 -26.20
CA ALA A 141 -24.95 0.96 -27.29
C ALA A 141 -25.09 -0.41 -27.98
N GLU A 142 -25.45 -1.46 -27.25
CA GLU A 142 -25.73 -2.80 -27.78
C GLU A 142 -27.10 -2.89 -28.50
N SER A 143 -28.04 -2.00 -28.17
CA SER A 143 -29.37 -1.92 -28.79
C SER A 143 -29.45 -0.93 -29.96
N ALA A 144 -28.37 -0.23 -30.28
CA ALA A 144 -28.30 0.66 -31.44
C ALA A 144 -28.18 -0.18 -32.73
N PRO A 145 -29.01 0.08 -33.76
CA PRO A 145 -28.95 -0.70 -34.99
C PRO A 145 -27.59 -0.50 -35.66
N GLU A 146 -26.99 -1.62 -36.03
CA GLU A 146 -25.79 -1.76 -36.85
C GLU A 146 -25.85 -0.77 -38.04
N PRO A 147 -24.85 0.10 -38.27
CA PRO A 147 -24.78 0.78 -39.55
C PRO A 147 -24.58 -0.30 -40.61
N ALA A 148 -25.58 -0.41 -41.49
CA ALA A 148 -25.69 -1.43 -42.53
C ALA A 148 -24.35 -1.67 -43.25
N PRO A 149 -23.92 -2.93 -43.43
CA PRO A 149 -22.77 -3.23 -44.25
C PRO A 149 -23.15 -2.89 -45.71
N ALA A 150 -22.60 -1.80 -46.22
CA ALA A 150 -22.61 -1.52 -47.65
C ALA A 150 -21.79 -2.61 -48.36
N GLU A 151 -22.55 -3.50 -48.98
CA GLU A 151 -22.27 -4.34 -50.14
C GLU A 151 -20.92 -4.14 -50.85
N THR A 152 -20.18 -5.25 -50.93
CA THR A 152 -19.48 -5.79 -52.12
C THR A 152 -18.74 -4.83 -53.05
N ASP A 153 -17.42 -5.00 -53.14
CA ASP A 153 -16.80 -5.23 -54.45
C ASP A 153 -15.45 -5.94 -54.31
N THR A 154 -15.43 -7.23 -54.65
CA THR A 154 -14.21 -7.97 -54.97
C THR A 154 -14.12 -8.08 -56.49
N PRO A 155 -12.98 -7.77 -57.11
CA PRO A 155 -12.60 -8.43 -58.34
C PRO A 155 -11.42 -9.37 -58.08
N LYS A 156 -11.70 -10.66 -58.27
CA LYS A 156 -10.71 -11.72 -58.49
C LYS A 156 -10.39 -11.75 -59.99
N THR A 157 -9.15 -11.47 -60.40
CA THR A 157 -8.57 -11.88 -61.71
C THR A 157 -7.05 -11.71 -61.62
N GLU A 158 -6.28 -12.76 -61.38
CA GLU A 158 -5.61 -13.65 -62.35
C GLU A 158 -4.09 -13.42 -62.34
N ALA A 159 -3.37 -14.54 -62.37
CA ALA A 159 -1.95 -14.60 -62.58
C ALA A 159 -1.61 -14.21 -64.03
N SER A 160 -0.58 -13.37 -64.24
CA SER A 160 0.31 -13.52 -65.39
C SER A 160 1.61 -12.72 -65.24
N LYS A 161 2.70 -13.48 -65.41
CA LYS A 161 4.11 -13.11 -65.66
C LYS A 161 5.04 -12.82 -64.49
#